data_AF-A0AAJ1WGD5-F1
#
_entry.id   AF-A0AAJ1WGD5-F1
#
_cell.length_a   1.000
_cell.length_b   1.000
_cell.length_c   1.000
_cell.angle_alpha   90.00
_cell.angle_beta   90.00
_cell.angle_gamma   90.00
#
_symmetry.space_group_name_H-M   'P 1'
#
loop_
_entity.id
_entity.type
_entity.pdbx_description
1 polymer ?
#
loop_
_entity_poly.entity_id
_entity_poly.type
_entity_poly.pdbx_seq_one_letter_code
_entity_poly.pdbx_strand_id
1 'polypeptide(L)'
;MLQRIKELIKNIREFIWPLLDPLEEHDVLQIGEEDCDWEEEDLDLMLEYANKYYESEEERKKDVESKSTIFIGTFGVTATILIYLSKDLILNNSVIQSPFMIILIFLMTLSIIYLCRAIWFSIKALQRQNYYRLSFPRFMLENNVNKKKRLIVKLYNYSKKNSETINLKVDFMTMAQEYFKRVVVLVSLFSILVLGKYLLSYKTVLNNIFSTLNDITIGQYILSAILGAIVLLYLLIIIIFHKLFKR
;
A
#
# COMPACT_ATOMS: atom_id res chain seq x y z
N MET A 1 19.86 -4.69 25.45
CA MET A 1 20.02 -5.80 24.48
C MET A 1 18.67 -6.39 24.05
N LEU A 2 17.78 -6.74 24.99
CA LEU A 2 16.43 -7.26 24.69
C LEU A 2 15.56 -6.34 23.81
N GLN A 3 15.64 -5.03 24.05
CA GLN A 3 14.83 -4.03 23.33
C GLN A 3 15.25 -3.90 21.85
N ARG A 4 16.56 -3.94 21.56
CA ARG A 4 17.08 -3.97 20.19
C ARG A 4 16.70 -5.26 19.44
N ILE A 5 16.66 -6.40 20.14
CA ILE A 5 16.21 -7.67 19.55
C ILE A 5 14.71 -7.60 19.22
N LYS A 6 13.89 -7.04 20.11
CA LYS A 6 12.46 -6.80 19.84
C LYS A 6 12.24 -5.87 18.64
N GLU A 7 13.00 -4.78 18.54
CA GLU A 7 12.95 -3.88 17.39
C GLU A 7 13.38 -4.57 16.09
N LEU A 8 14.45 -5.37 16.11
CA LEU A 8 14.89 -6.14 14.94
C LEU A 8 13.83 -7.16 14.50
N ILE A 9 13.20 -7.87 15.44
CA ILE A 9 12.11 -8.80 15.15
C ILE A 9 10.89 -8.06 14.61
N LYS A 10 10.54 -6.89 15.17
CA LYS A 10 9.46 -6.02 14.68
C LYS A 10 9.75 -5.58 13.23
N ASN A 11 10.97 -5.15 12.94
CA ASN A 11 11.39 -4.72 11.61
C ASN A 11 11.41 -5.87 10.59
N ILE A 12 11.90 -7.06 10.96
CA ILE A 12 11.87 -8.24 10.08
C ILE A 12 10.43 -8.67 9.81
N ARG A 13 9.59 -8.69 10.85
CA ARG A 13 8.15 -8.93 10.71
C ARG A 13 7.55 -7.89 9.78
N GLU A 14 7.79 -6.60 9.98
CA GLU A 14 7.27 -5.51 9.15
C GLU A 14 7.87 -5.44 7.75
N PHE A 15 8.94 -6.18 7.49
CA PHE A 15 9.45 -6.39 6.15
C PHE A 15 8.72 -7.54 5.44
N ILE A 16 8.44 -8.64 6.16
CA ILE A 16 7.82 -9.85 5.60
C ILE A 16 6.28 -9.81 5.66
N TRP A 17 5.70 -9.14 6.65
CA TRP A 17 4.27 -9.10 6.96
C TRP A 17 3.92 -7.79 7.70
N PRO A 18 3.45 -6.74 7.01
CA PRO A 18 3.16 -5.50 7.69
C PRO A 18 1.94 -5.77 8.59
N LEU A 19 1.99 -5.29 9.83
CA LEU A 19 0.80 -5.17 10.64
C LEU A 19 0.66 -3.70 10.98
N LEU A 20 -0.56 -3.20 10.90
CA LEU A 20 -0.91 -2.01 11.63
C LEU A 20 -0.80 -2.31 13.12
N ASP A 21 -0.25 -1.35 13.86
CA ASP A 21 -0.42 -1.35 15.30
C ASP A 21 -1.93 -1.16 15.58
N PRO A 22 -2.50 -1.94 16.52
CA PRO A 22 -3.93 -1.87 16.81
C PRO A 22 -4.28 -0.45 17.29
N LEU A 23 -5.35 0.11 16.73
CA LEU A 23 -5.94 1.34 17.27
C LEU A 23 -6.39 1.06 18.71
N GLU A 24 -6.08 1.97 19.64
CA GLU A 24 -6.66 1.92 20.97
C GLU A 24 -8.19 2.08 20.84
N GLU A 25 -8.93 1.05 21.24
CA GLU A 25 -10.40 1.09 21.30
C GLU A 25 -10.79 2.03 22.46
N HIS A 26 -10.95 3.31 22.14
CA HIS A 26 -11.59 4.27 23.02
C HIS A 26 -13.07 4.35 22.62
N ASP A 27 -13.97 4.10 23.57
CA ASP A 27 -15.40 4.31 23.33
C ASP A 27 -15.62 5.76 22.88
N VAL A 28 -16.36 5.96 21.78
CA VAL A 28 -16.75 7.30 21.32
C VAL A 28 -17.64 7.93 22.40
N LEU A 29 -17.03 8.80 23.20
CA LEU A 29 -17.76 9.71 24.08
C LEU A 29 -18.67 10.58 23.21
N GLN A 30 -19.97 10.33 23.31
CA GLN A 30 -20.98 11.19 22.73
C GLN A 30 -21.19 12.37 23.67
N ILE A 31 -21.16 13.57 23.11
CA ILE A 31 -21.43 14.78 23.87
C ILE A 31 -22.92 15.13 23.79
N GLY A 32 -23.46 15.62 24.90
CA GLY A 32 -24.78 16.24 25.00
C GLY A 32 -24.74 17.75 24.75
N GLU A 33 -25.88 18.42 24.89
CA GLU A 33 -25.92 19.88 24.87
C GLU A 33 -25.29 20.46 26.16
N GLU A 34 -25.39 19.71 27.25
CA GLU A 34 -24.91 20.02 28.59
C GLU A 34 -23.38 19.96 28.75
N ASP A 35 -22.68 19.29 27.83
CA ASP A 35 -21.22 19.12 27.87
C ASP A 35 -20.47 20.28 27.18
N CYS A 36 -21.20 21.20 26.54
CA CYS A 36 -20.64 22.32 25.80
C CYS A 36 -20.87 23.65 26.52
N ASP A 37 -19.84 24.48 26.58
CA ASP A 37 -20.00 25.87 26.98
C ASP A 37 -20.50 26.69 25.78
N TRP A 38 -21.63 27.36 25.94
CA TRP A 38 -22.34 27.99 24.84
C TRP A 38 -22.26 29.51 24.93
N GLU A 39 -21.29 30.09 24.23
CA GLU A 39 -21.26 31.51 23.96
C GLU A 39 -22.06 31.81 22.69
N GLU A 40 -23.02 32.75 22.75
CA GLU A 40 -23.90 33.06 21.61
C GLU A 40 -23.13 33.64 20.41
N GLU A 41 -22.04 34.36 20.69
CA GLU A 41 -21.15 34.99 19.70
C GLU A 41 -20.41 33.95 18.85
N ASP A 42 -20.05 32.82 19.47
CA ASP A 42 -19.29 31.73 18.84
C ASP A 42 -20.19 30.69 18.16
N LEU A 43 -21.50 30.73 18.36
CA LEU A 43 -22.41 29.68 17.91
C LEU A 43 -22.41 29.49 16.39
N ASP A 44 -22.31 30.58 15.65
CA ASP A 44 -22.22 30.54 14.18
C ASP A 44 -20.86 30.00 13.72
N LEU A 45 -19.78 30.39 14.41
CA LEU A 45 -18.44 29.87 14.16
C LEU A 45 -18.36 28.37 14.43
N MET A 46 -18.89 27.91 15.57
CA MET A 46 -18.94 26.50 15.94
C MET A 46 -19.73 25.67 14.91
N LEU A 47 -20.86 26.20 14.43
CA LEU A 47 -21.66 25.54 13.41
C LEU A 47 -20.92 25.45 12.07
N GLU A 48 -20.26 26.53 11.65
CA GLU A 48 -19.44 26.55 10.44
C GLU A 48 -18.31 25.51 10.52
N TYR A 49 -17.57 25.49 11.64
CA TYR A 49 -16.51 24.50 11.86
C TYR A 49 -17.04 23.07 11.90
N ALA A 50 -18.15 22.81 12.60
CA ALA A 50 -18.75 21.48 12.67
C ALA A 50 -19.18 20.98 11.29
N ASN A 51 -19.74 21.86 10.46
CA ASN A 51 -20.13 21.53 9.09
C ASN A 51 -18.89 21.27 8.21
N LYS A 52 -17.89 22.16 8.26
CA LYS A 52 -16.64 22.00 7.51
C LYS A 52 -15.91 20.72 7.87
N TYR A 53 -15.90 20.35 9.16
CA TYR A 53 -15.33 19.10 9.63
C TYR A 53 -16.10 17.88 9.10
N TYR A 54 -17.43 17.91 9.17
CA TYR A 54 -18.28 16.85 8.62
C TYR A 54 -18.05 16.66 7.11
N GLU A 55 -18.00 17.76 6.34
CA GLU A 55 -17.72 17.73 4.90
C GLU A 55 -16.33 17.19 4.60
N SER A 56 -15.31 17.60 5.37
CA SER A 56 -13.94 17.11 5.22
C SER A 56 -13.83 15.60 5.49
N GLU A 57 -14.53 15.06 6.49
CA GLU A 57 -14.58 13.61 6.73
C GLU A 57 -15.30 12.87 5.60
N GLU A 58 -16.37 13.45 5.03
CA GLU A 58 -17.05 12.87 3.87
C GLU A 58 -16.14 12.85 2.63
N GLU A 59 -15.36 13.92 2.41
CA GLU A 59 -14.36 14.00 1.35
C GLU A 59 -13.24 12.98 1.57
N ARG A 60 -12.72 12.86 2.79
CA ARG A 60 -11.69 11.87 3.16
C ARG A 60 -12.15 10.45 2.87
N LYS A 61 -13.42 10.13 3.18
CA LYS A 61 -14.02 8.84 2.81
C LYS A 61 -14.03 8.61 1.30
N LYS A 62 -14.49 9.60 0.52
CA LYS A 62 -14.53 9.53 -0.95
C LYS A 62 -13.14 9.33 -1.55
N ASP A 63 -12.14 10.03 -1.01
CA ASP A 63 -10.74 9.90 -1.44
C ASP A 63 -10.19 8.49 -1.19
N VAL A 64 -10.41 7.93 0.00
CA VAL A 64 -9.98 6.55 0.34
C VAL A 64 -10.66 5.51 -0.55
N GLU A 65 -11.95 5.65 -0.81
CA GLU A 65 -12.70 4.76 -1.70
C GLU A 65 -12.23 4.90 -3.16
N SER A 66 -11.95 6.12 -3.62
CA SER A 66 -11.37 6.40 -4.95
C SER A 66 -10.00 5.75 -5.12
N LYS A 67 -9.08 5.97 -4.16
CA LYS A 67 -7.75 5.33 -4.14
C LYS A 67 -7.86 3.80 -4.16
N SER A 68 -8.80 3.24 -3.40
CA SER A 68 -9.01 1.78 -3.33
C SER A 68 -9.44 1.21 -4.68
N THR A 69 -10.29 1.95 -5.39
CA THR A 69 -10.74 1.58 -6.73
C THR A 69 -9.59 1.60 -7.73
N ILE A 70 -8.74 2.64 -7.70
CA ILE A 70 -7.55 2.76 -8.57
C ILE A 70 -6.56 1.61 -8.31
N PHE A 71 -6.34 1.26 -7.03
CA PHE A 71 -5.46 0.16 -6.66
C PHE A 71 -5.97 -1.20 -7.14
N ILE A 72 -7.28 -1.48 -7.04
CA ILE A 72 -7.85 -2.72 -7.59
C ILE A 72 -7.56 -2.84 -9.09
N GLY A 73 -7.70 -1.75 -9.85
CA GLY A 73 -7.34 -1.72 -11.27
C GLY A 73 -5.86 -2.04 -11.51
N THR A 74 -4.98 -1.41 -10.73
CA THR A 74 -3.52 -1.60 -10.83
C THR A 74 -3.11 -3.03 -10.45
N PHE A 75 -3.78 -3.63 -9.46
CA PHE A 75 -3.57 -5.01 -9.05
C PHE A 75 -3.95 -5.99 -10.16
N GLY A 76 -5.02 -5.71 -10.91
CA GLY A 76 -5.42 -6.50 -12.08
C GLY A 76 -4.37 -6.49 -13.20
N VAL A 77 -3.80 -5.32 -13.50
CA VAL A 77 -2.70 -5.20 -14.46
C VAL A 77 -1.48 -6.00 -13.99
N THR A 78 -1.13 -5.86 -12.71
CA THR A 78 0.00 -6.59 -12.10
C THR A 78 -0.22 -8.11 -12.12
N ALA A 79 -1.43 -8.57 -11.82
CA ALA A 79 -1.79 -9.98 -11.91
C ALA A 79 -1.61 -10.54 -13.33
N THR A 80 -2.01 -9.77 -14.35
CA THR A 80 -1.85 -10.16 -15.75
C THR A 80 -0.37 -10.33 -16.13
N ILE A 81 0.48 -9.40 -15.71
CA ILE A 81 1.93 -9.47 -15.90
C ILE A 81 2.50 -10.72 -15.22
N LEU A 82 2.10 -10.98 -13.97
CA LEU A 82 2.53 -12.17 -13.23
C LEU A 82 2.11 -13.48 -13.91
N ILE A 83 0.87 -13.57 -14.42
CA ILE A 83 0.39 -14.75 -15.14
C ILE A 83 1.20 -14.97 -16.42
N TYR A 84 1.47 -13.90 -17.17
CA TYR A 84 2.29 -13.96 -18.37
C TYR A 84 3.70 -14.49 -18.08
N LEU A 85 4.37 -13.95 -17.06
CA LEU A 85 5.70 -14.39 -16.63
C LEU A 85 5.69 -15.84 -16.10
N SER A 86 4.60 -16.26 -15.46
CA SER A 86 4.44 -17.63 -14.96
C SER A 86 4.33 -18.65 -16.09
N LYS A 87 3.70 -18.29 -17.21
CA LYS A 87 3.50 -19.19 -18.36
C LYS A 87 4.82 -19.70 -18.92
N ASP A 88 5.83 -18.83 -19.06
CA ASP A 88 7.15 -19.19 -19.57
C ASP A 88 7.92 -20.13 -18.64
N LEU A 89 7.65 -20.06 -17.33
CA LEU A 89 8.23 -20.95 -16.33
C LEU A 89 7.55 -22.32 -16.30
N ILE A 90 6.23 -22.39 -16.49
CA ILE A 90 5.44 -23.62 -16.40
C ILE A 90 5.52 -24.45 -17.69
N LEU A 91 5.47 -23.81 -18.86
CA LEU A 91 5.41 -24.53 -20.14
C LEU A 91 6.76 -25.09 -20.60
N ASN A 92 7.87 -24.52 -20.14
CA ASN A 92 9.20 -25.05 -20.45
C ASN A 92 9.56 -26.17 -19.46
N ASN A 93 9.11 -27.39 -19.72
CA ASN A 93 9.27 -28.56 -18.83
C ASN A 93 10.71 -29.07 -18.60
N SER A 94 11.73 -28.52 -19.27
CA SER A 94 13.14 -28.92 -19.08
C SER A 94 13.83 -28.26 -17.88
N VAL A 95 13.06 -27.55 -17.05
CA VAL A 95 13.51 -26.44 -16.19
C VAL A 95 13.70 -26.81 -14.71
N ILE A 96 13.19 -27.96 -14.27
CA ILE A 96 13.09 -28.29 -12.84
C ILE A 96 14.47 -28.58 -12.20
N GLN A 97 15.52 -28.84 -12.98
CA GLN A 97 16.82 -29.28 -12.43
C GLN A 97 17.76 -28.17 -11.94
N SER A 98 17.48 -26.88 -12.18
CA SER A 98 18.37 -25.80 -11.74
C SER A 98 17.90 -25.16 -10.43
N PRO A 99 18.78 -24.97 -9.42
CA PRO A 99 18.44 -24.29 -8.16
C PRO A 99 17.92 -22.86 -8.38
N PHE A 100 18.31 -22.22 -9.50
CA PHE A 100 17.83 -20.91 -9.91
C PHE A 100 16.32 -20.89 -10.20
N MET A 101 15.78 -21.96 -10.79
CA MET A 101 14.36 -22.01 -11.17
C MET A 101 13.47 -22.25 -9.95
N ILE A 102 13.96 -22.99 -8.94
CA ILE A 102 13.31 -23.14 -7.64
C ILE A 102 13.16 -21.76 -6.96
N ILE A 103 14.20 -20.93 -6.99
CA ILE A 103 14.17 -19.56 -6.44
C ILE A 103 13.14 -18.69 -7.18
N LEU A 104 13.08 -18.79 -8.51
CA LEU A 104 12.10 -18.03 -9.30
C LEU A 104 10.66 -18.45 -9.01
N ILE A 105 10.38 -19.75 -8.92
CA ILE A 105 9.06 -20.27 -8.54
C ILE A 105 8.67 -19.76 -7.16
N PHE A 106 9.59 -19.82 -6.19
CA PHE A 106 9.37 -19.32 -4.84
C PHE A 106 9.02 -17.81 -4.82
N LEU A 107 9.79 -16.99 -5.54
CA LEU A 107 9.53 -15.54 -5.66
C LEU A 107 8.16 -15.25 -6.29
N MET A 108 7.77 -16.03 -7.30
CA MET A 108 6.46 -15.88 -7.96
C MET A 108 5.32 -16.28 -7.04
N THR A 109 5.43 -17.41 -6.34
CA THR A 109 4.43 -17.84 -5.36
C THR A 109 4.26 -16.79 -4.26
N LEU A 110 5.36 -16.25 -3.73
CA LEU A 110 5.33 -15.19 -2.72
C LEU A 110 4.67 -13.91 -3.24
N SER A 111 4.96 -13.52 -4.49
CA SER A 111 4.36 -12.36 -5.15
C SER A 111 2.84 -12.51 -5.30
N ILE A 112 2.37 -13.70 -5.69
CA ILE A 112 0.94 -14.01 -5.81
C ILE A 112 0.26 -13.91 -4.44
N ILE A 113 0.86 -14.49 -3.39
CA ILE A 113 0.31 -14.42 -2.03
C ILE A 113 0.14 -12.97 -1.56
N TYR A 114 1.17 -12.13 -1.75
CA TYR A 114 1.09 -10.72 -1.38
C TYR A 114 0.08 -9.95 -2.22
N LEU A 115 -0.04 -10.24 -3.52
CA LEU A 115 -1.02 -9.61 -4.38
C LEU A 115 -2.45 -9.97 -3.95
N CYS A 116 -2.73 -11.23 -3.64
CA CYS A 116 -4.03 -11.65 -3.11
C CYS A 116 -4.37 -10.94 -1.80
N ARG A 117 -3.40 -10.77 -0.90
CA ARG A 117 -3.58 -10.01 0.35
C ARG A 117 -3.87 -8.53 0.07
N ALA A 118 -3.13 -7.90 -0.83
CA ALA A 118 -3.35 -6.52 -1.22
C ALA A 118 -4.77 -6.30 -1.79
N ILE A 119 -5.21 -7.18 -2.69
CA ILE A 119 -6.56 -7.16 -3.26
C ILE A 119 -7.61 -7.32 -2.15
N TRP A 120 -7.43 -8.29 -1.24
CA TRP A 120 -8.35 -8.51 -0.13
C TRP A 120 -8.53 -7.26 0.74
N PHE A 121 -7.43 -6.61 1.12
CA PHE A 121 -7.48 -5.38 1.92
C PHE A 121 -8.11 -4.21 1.16
N SER A 122 -7.84 -4.08 -0.14
CA SER A 122 -8.46 -3.03 -0.97
C SER A 122 -9.96 -3.22 -1.13
N ILE A 123 -10.44 -4.47 -1.25
CA ILE A 123 -11.87 -4.79 -1.24
C ILE A 123 -12.47 -4.46 0.13
N LYS A 124 -11.76 -4.75 1.23
CA LYS A 124 -12.21 -4.39 2.59
C LYS A 124 -12.35 -2.89 2.78
N ALA A 125 -11.45 -2.08 2.22
CA ALA A 125 -11.59 -0.62 2.23
C ALA A 125 -12.84 -0.13 1.48
N LEU A 126 -13.25 -0.82 0.40
CA LEU A 126 -14.49 -0.52 -0.33
C LEU A 126 -15.74 -1.11 0.28
N GLN A 127 -15.63 -2.03 1.23
CA GLN A 127 -16.78 -2.71 1.81
C GLN A 127 -17.76 -1.67 2.37
N ARG A 128 -19.06 -1.87 2.08
CA ARG A 128 -20.12 -1.02 2.61
C ARG A 128 -20.14 -1.16 4.14
N GLN A 129 -20.05 -0.03 4.81
CA GLN A 129 -20.17 0.08 6.27
C GLN A 129 -21.38 0.95 6.62
N ASN A 130 -21.78 0.89 7.89
CA ASN A 130 -22.83 1.74 8.41
C ASN A 130 -22.27 3.15 8.65
N TYR A 131 -22.95 4.16 8.12
CA TYR A 131 -22.60 5.56 8.31
C TYR A 131 -23.79 6.33 8.83
N TYR A 132 -23.53 7.28 9.71
CA TYR A 132 -24.51 8.24 10.17
C TYR A 132 -24.55 9.41 9.18
N ARG A 133 -25.72 9.70 8.63
CA ARG A 133 -25.92 10.83 7.72
C ARG A 133 -26.82 11.85 8.38
N LEU A 134 -26.48 13.13 8.21
CA LEU A 134 -27.40 14.21 8.52
C LEU A 134 -28.56 14.20 7.50
N SER A 135 -29.70 13.65 7.91
CA SER A 135 -30.98 13.85 7.20
C SER A 135 -31.66 15.10 7.76
N PHE A 136 -32.62 15.68 7.02
CA PHE A 136 -33.40 16.83 7.48
C PHE A 136 -34.12 16.46 8.79
N PRO A 137 -33.67 16.97 9.95
CA PRO A 137 -34.11 16.40 11.21
C PRO A 137 -35.40 17.08 11.67
N ARG A 138 -36.30 16.30 12.28
CA ARG A 138 -37.65 16.77 12.68
C ARG A 138 -37.64 18.02 13.56
N PHE A 139 -36.63 18.17 14.43
CA PHE A 139 -36.48 19.35 15.30
C PHE A 139 -36.24 20.67 14.53
N MET A 140 -35.88 20.63 13.25
CA MET A 140 -35.79 21.84 12.42
C MET A 140 -37.17 22.44 12.14
N LEU A 141 -38.22 21.62 12.12
CA LEU A 141 -39.61 22.03 11.91
C LEU A 141 -40.29 22.53 13.19
N GLU A 142 -39.75 22.19 14.36
CA GLU A 142 -40.29 22.60 15.66
C GLU A 142 -39.90 24.05 15.96
N ASN A 143 -40.72 24.82 16.67
CA ASN A 143 -40.38 26.21 17.02
C ASN A 143 -39.52 26.25 18.29
N ASN A 144 -38.28 25.75 18.20
CA ASN A 144 -37.34 25.64 19.31
C ASN A 144 -36.18 26.65 19.17
N VAL A 145 -35.79 27.30 20.27
CA VAL A 145 -34.73 28.32 20.34
C VAL A 145 -33.34 27.68 20.21
N ASN A 146 -33.15 26.43 20.65
CA ASN A 146 -31.84 25.75 20.70
C ASN A 146 -31.51 24.94 19.43
N LYS A 147 -32.11 25.24 18.28
CA LYS A 147 -31.89 24.47 17.03
C LYS A 147 -30.43 24.39 16.61
N LYS A 148 -29.70 25.50 16.70
CA LYS A 148 -28.28 25.58 16.31
C LYS A 148 -27.42 24.70 17.22
N LYS A 149 -27.59 24.81 18.54
CA LYS A 149 -26.89 23.97 19.55
C LYS A 149 -27.11 22.48 19.29
N ARG A 150 -28.36 22.07 19.08
CA ARG A 150 -28.73 20.70 18.71
C ARG A 150 -28.11 20.20 17.41
N LEU A 151 -28.01 21.09 16.42
CA LEU A 151 -27.42 20.76 15.13
C LEU A 151 -25.91 20.54 15.26
N ILE A 152 -25.21 21.39 16.01
CA ILE A 152 -23.77 21.27 16.29
C ILE A 152 -23.47 19.95 16.98
N VAL A 153 -24.16 19.63 18.08
CA VAL A 153 -23.98 18.38 18.83
C VAL A 153 -24.21 17.16 17.93
N LYS A 154 -25.25 17.18 17.08
CA LYS A 154 -25.51 16.08 16.14
C LYS A 154 -24.44 15.94 15.07
N LEU A 155 -24.01 17.05 14.48
CA LEU A 155 -22.92 17.05 13.49
C LEU A 155 -21.65 16.47 14.10
N TYR A 156 -21.27 16.92 15.29
CA TYR A 156 -20.10 16.40 16.00
C TYR A 156 -20.22 14.89 16.26
N ASN A 157 -21.32 14.44 16.87
CA ASN A 157 -21.51 13.03 17.21
C ASN A 157 -21.55 12.13 15.96
N TYR A 158 -22.13 12.58 14.86
CA TYR A 158 -22.13 11.85 13.59
C TYR A 158 -20.74 11.80 12.97
N SER A 159 -20.03 12.94 12.89
CA SER A 159 -18.67 13.00 12.38
C SER A 159 -17.74 12.11 13.18
N LYS A 160 -17.83 12.15 14.51
CA LYS A 160 -16.98 11.33 15.39
C LYS A 160 -17.21 9.84 15.18
N LYS A 161 -18.46 9.36 15.16
CA LYS A 161 -18.76 7.94 14.87
C LYS A 161 -18.33 7.53 13.47
N ASN A 162 -18.54 8.39 12.47
CA ASN A 162 -18.11 8.11 11.11
C ASN A 162 -16.58 8.07 11.00
N SER A 163 -15.86 8.90 11.76
CA SER A 163 -14.40 8.98 11.70
C SER A 163 -13.73 7.64 12.04
N GLU A 164 -14.26 6.86 12.99
CA GLU A 164 -13.74 5.52 13.31
C GLU A 164 -13.90 4.56 12.13
N THR A 165 -15.09 4.56 11.53
CA THR A 165 -15.37 3.72 10.35
C THR A 165 -14.49 4.14 9.17
N ILE A 166 -14.25 5.43 9.00
CA ILE A 166 -13.35 5.96 7.95
C ILE A 166 -11.90 5.58 8.26
N ASN A 167 -11.45 5.67 9.51
CA ASN A 167 -10.10 5.27 9.92
C ASN A 167 -9.86 3.79 9.63
N LEU A 168 -10.82 2.91 9.95
CA LEU A 168 -10.73 1.48 9.58
C LEU A 168 -10.57 1.27 8.07
N LYS A 169 -11.25 2.08 7.24
CA LYS A 169 -11.06 2.02 5.78
C LYS A 169 -9.68 2.53 5.34
N VAL A 170 -9.21 3.62 5.94
CA VAL A 170 -7.86 4.16 5.71
C VAL A 170 -6.80 3.11 6.07
N ASP A 171 -6.99 2.39 7.16
CA ASP A 171 -6.10 1.33 7.62
C ASP A 171 -6.04 0.17 6.63
N PHE A 172 -7.21 -0.32 6.18
CA PHE A 172 -7.25 -1.35 5.15
C PHE A 172 -6.60 -0.90 3.84
N MET A 173 -6.82 0.35 3.43
CA MET A 173 -6.18 0.95 2.26
C MET A 173 -4.65 1.00 2.44
N THR A 174 -4.17 1.50 3.58
CA THR A 174 -2.73 1.57 3.90
C THR A 174 -2.10 0.19 3.86
N MET A 175 -2.76 -0.83 4.42
CA MET A 175 -2.29 -2.21 4.35
C MET A 175 -2.22 -2.73 2.91
N ALA A 176 -3.25 -2.47 2.10
CA ALA A 176 -3.24 -2.85 0.69
C ALA A 176 -2.03 -2.23 -0.03
N GLN A 177 -1.73 -0.97 0.24
CA GLN A 177 -0.57 -0.28 -0.32
C GLN A 177 0.76 -0.91 0.12
N GLU A 178 0.93 -1.22 1.40
CA GLU A 178 2.15 -1.84 1.92
C GLU A 178 2.41 -3.24 1.34
N TYR A 179 1.37 -4.07 1.21
CA TYR A 179 1.51 -5.35 0.51
C TYR A 179 1.83 -5.17 -0.97
N PHE A 180 1.19 -4.21 -1.64
CA PHE A 180 1.44 -3.95 -3.05
C PHE A 180 2.87 -3.45 -3.31
N LYS A 181 3.41 -2.57 -2.47
CA LYS A 181 4.81 -2.12 -2.56
C LYS A 181 5.78 -3.31 -2.60
N ARG A 182 5.50 -4.37 -1.84
CA ARG A 182 6.33 -5.57 -1.82
C ARG A 182 6.17 -6.42 -3.06
N VAL A 183 4.96 -6.52 -3.62
CA VAL A 183 4.74 -7.16 -4.92
C VAL A 183 5.61 -6.47 -5.98
N VAL A 184 5.60 -5.14 -6.01
CA VAL A 184 6.45 -4.36 -6.95
C VAL A 184 7.93 -4.69 -6.77
N VAL A 185 8.42 -4.76 -5.53
CA VAL A 185 9.82 -5.13 -5.24
C VAL A 185 10.14 -6.56 -5.71
N LEU A 186 9.28 -7.54 -5.42
CA LEU A 186 9.50 -8.93 -5.82
C LEU A 186 9.44 -9.13 -7.33
N VAL A 187 8.48 -8.50 -8.02
CA VAL A 187 8.37 -8.53 -9.48
C VAL A 187 9.57 -7.88 -10.14
N SER A 188 10.07 -6.77 -9.58
CA SER A 188 11.29 -6.12 -10.06
C SER A 188 12.51 -7.03 -9.89
N LEU A 189 12.65 -7.65 -8.71
CA LEU A 189 13.72 -8.62 -8.45
C LEU A 189 13.65 -9.82 -9.39
N PHE A 190 12.44 -10.36 -9.61
CA PHE A 190 12.20 -11.45 -10.54
C PHE A 190 12.66 -11.10 -11.96
N SER A 191 12.26 -9.92 -12.45
CA SER A 191 12.59 -9.43 -13.79
C SER A 191 14.10 -9.29 -13.98
N ILE A 192 14.81 -8.80 -12.96
CA ILE A 192 16.27 -8.67 -12.97
C ILE A 192 16.94 -10.04 -12.99
N LEU A 193 16.48 -11.00 -12.17
CA LEU A 193 17.06 -12.34 -12.14
C LEU A 193 16.90 -13.02 -13.51
N VAL A 194 15.71 -12.93 -14.11
CA VAL A 194 15.46 -13.46 -15.45
C VAL A 194 16.39 -12.81 -16.48
N LEU A 195 16.50 -11.48 -16.48
CA LEU A 195 17.39 -10.75 -17.38
C LEU A 195 18.86 -11.13 -17.17
N GLY A 196 19.30 -11.28 -15.92
CA GLY A 196 20.64 -11.74 -15.57
C GLY A 196 20.94 -13.14 -16.12
N LYS A 197 19.98 -14.07 -16.03
CA LYS A 197 20.10 -15.39 -16.66
C LYS A 197 20.22 -15.29 -18.18
N TYR A 198 19.41 -14.46 -18.83
CA TYR A 198 19.51 -14.25 -20.27
C TYR A 198 20.89 -13.70 -20.68
N LEU A 199 21.42 -12.72 -19.96
CA LEU A 199 22.77 -12.17 -20.20
C LEU A 199 23.87 -13.22 -19.99
N LEU A 200 23.79 -14.03 -18.94
CA LEU A 200 24.76 -15.11 -18.68
C LEU A 200 24.69 -16.21 -19.75
N SER A 201 23.50 -16.56 -20.22
CA SER A 201 23.33 -17.51 -21.33
C SER A 201 23.97 -16.95 -22.61
N TYR A 202 23.77 -15.65 -22.88
CA TYR A 202 24.38 -14.97 -24.01
C TYR A 202 25.89 -14.84 -23.87
N LYS A 203 26.46 -14.81 -22.66
CA LYS A 203 27.92 -14.82 -22.44
C LYS A 203 28.57 -16.11 -22.98
N THR A 204 27.89 -17.26 -22.91
CA THR A 204 28.40 -18.50 -23.51
C THR A 204 28.42 -18.43 -25.03
N VAL A 205 27.40 -17.82 -25.63
CA VAL A 205 27.32 -17.58 -27.08
C VAL A 205 28.33 -16.51 -27.52
N LEU A 206 28.47 -15.42 -26.76
CA LEU A 206 29.45 -14.36 -26.98
C LEU A 206 30.86 -14.86 -26.79
N ASN A 207 31.16 -15.70 -25.80
CA ASN A 207 32.49 -16.31 -25.65
C ASN A 207 32.83 -17.17 -26.86
N ASN A 208 31.86 -17.90 -27.44
CA ASN A 208 32.08 -18.65 -28.67
C ASN A 208 32.34 -17.72 -29.87
N ILE A 209 31.60 -16.61 -29.99
CA ILE A 209 31.81 -15.59 -31.05
C ILE A 209 33.13 -14.80 -30.85
N PHE A 210 33.51 -14.49 -29.62
CA PHE A 210 34.78 -13.82 -29.29
C PHE A 210 35.98 -14.76 -29.41
N SER A 211 35.80 -16.08 -29.19
CA SER A 211 36.85 -17.07 -29.47
C SER A 211 37.13 -17.20 -30.97
N THR A 212 36.13 -16.91 -31.84
CA THR A 212 36.33 -16.78 -33.29
C THR A 212 36.87 -15.41 -33.72
N LEU A 213 36.83 -14.41 -32.84
CA LEU A 213 37.40 -13.07 -33.04
C LEU A 213 38.59 -12.89 -32.09
N ASN A 214 39.56 -13.80 -32.18
CA ASN A 214 40.79 -13.77 -31.40
C ASN A 214 41.65 -12.56 -31.77
N ASP A 215 41.27 -11.41 -31.24
CA ASP A 215 42.11 -10.37 -30.70
C ASP A 215 41.20 -9.41 -29.94
N ILE A 216 41.73 -8.80 -28.89
CA ILE A 216 41.14 -7.71 -28.11
C ILE A 216 40.52 -8.17 -26.77
N THR A 217 41.42 -8.30 -25.80
CA THR A 217 41.26 -8.23 -24.34
C THR A 217 40.35 -7.11 -23.81
N ILE A 218 39.92 -6.14 -24.64
CA ILE A 218 39.05 -5.01 -24.27
C ILE A 218 37.58 -5.44 -24.03
N GLY A 219 37.11 -6.51 -24.68
CA GLY A 219 35.70 -6.97 -24.54
C GLY A 219 35.33 -7.43 -23.12
N GLN A 220 36.27 -8.04 -22.39
CA GLN A 220 36.06 -8.49 -21.01
C GLN A 220 35.93 -7.32 -20.03
N TYR A 221 36.72 -6.26 -20.23
CA TYR A 221 36.65 -5.05 -19.39
C TYR A 221 35.33 -4.29 -19.60
N ILE A 222 34.85 -4.17 -20.84
CA ILE A 222 33.57 -3.52 -21.14
C ILE A 222 32.41 -4.28 -20.50
N LEU A 223 32.39 -5.61 -20.57
CA LEU A 223 31.36 -6.43 -19.94
C LEU A 223 31.36 -6.28 -18.41
N SER A 224 32.55 -6.24 -17.80
CA SER A 224 32.69 -6.03 -16.35
C SER A 224 32.21 -4.63 -15.93
N ALA A 225 32.43 -3.61 -16.75
CA ALA A 225 31.97 -2.25 -16.50
C ALA A 225 30.44 -2.13 -16.61
N ILE A 226 29.82 -2.81 -17.57
CA ILE A 226 28.35 -2.84 -17.71
C ILE A 226 27.71 -3.55 -16.51
N LEU A 227 28.25 -4.70 -16.09
CA LEU A 227 27.80 -5.41 -14.88
C LEU A 227 27.98 -4.55 -13.63
N GLY A 228 29.12 -3.86 -13.50
CA GLY A 228 29.37 -2.91 -12.42
C GLY A 228 28.37 -1.76 -12.41
N ALA A 229 28.04 -1.19 -13.58
CA ALA A 229 27.06 -0.12 -13.71
C ALA A 229 25.65 -0.59 -13.31
N ILE A 230 25.24 -1.81 -13.68
CA ILE A 230 23.95 -2.39 -13.28
C ILE A 230 23.88 -2.60 -11.76
N VAL A 231 24.96 -3.10 -11.14
CA VAL A 231 25.04 -3.27 -9.68
C VAL A 231 25.02 -1.92 -8.95
N LEU A 232 25.66 -0.88 -9.52
CA LEU A 232 25.69 0.47 -8.96
C LEU A 232 24.33 1.15 -9.09
N LEU A 233 23.64 0.96 -10.22
CA LEU A 233 22.28 1.42 -10.45
C LEU A 233 21.29 0.69 -9.53
N TYR A 234 21.54 -0.59 -9.22
CA TYR A 234 20.80 -1.37 -8.23
C TYR A 234 21.02 -0.89 -6.79
N LEU A 235 22.27 -0.59 -6.40
CA LEU A 235 22.56 0.03 -5.10
C LEU A 235 21.91 1.41 -4.98
N LEU A 236 21.90 2.20 -6.06
CA LEU A 236 21.20 3.48 -6.11
C LEU A 236 19.68 3.31 -5.98
N ILE A 237 19.07 2.34 -6.66
CA ILE A 237 17.64 2.03 -6.52
C ILE A 237 17.35 1.60 -5.09
N ILE A 238 18.13 0.70 -4.48
CA ILE A 238 17.95 0.29 -3.08
C ILE A 238 18.09 1.48 -2.13
N ILE A 239 19.09 2.35 -2.33
CA ILE A 239 19.32 3.52 -1.48
C ILE A 239 18.16 4.53 -1.63
N ILE A 240 17.69 4.77 -2.86
CA ILE A 240 16.54 5.64 -3.14
C ILE A 240 15.27 5.07 -2.51
N PHE A 241 15.03 3.76 -2.65
CA PHE A 241 13.89 3.09 -2.04
C PHE A 241 13.98 3.08 -0.52
N HIS A 242 15.15 2.84 0.08
CA HIS A 242 15.36 2.88 1.52
C HIS A 242 15.16 4.30 2.08
N LYS A 243 15.58 5.32 1.33
CA LYS A 243 15.36 6.73 1.68
C LYS A 243 13.89 7.16 1.54
N LEU A 244 13.16 6.57 0.59
CA LEU A 244 11.70 6.74 0.45
C LEU A 244 10.90 5.96 1.51
N PHE A 245 11.46 4.89 2.08
CA PHE A 245 10.81 4.05 3.10
C PHE A 245 10.92 4.62 4.53
N LYS A 246 11.82 5.59 4.76
CA LYS A 246 12.06 6.21 6.07
C LYS A 246 11.31 7.54 6.27
N ARG A 247 10.42 7.89 5.34
CA ARG A 247 9.56 9.08 5.38
C ARG A 247 8.11 8.63 5.39
#